data_AF-A0A4S4EKC8-F1
#
_entry.id   AF-A0A4S4EKC8-F1
#
_cell.length_a   1.000
_cell.length_b   1.000
_cell.length_c   1.000
_cell.angle_alpha   90.00
_cell.angle_beta   90.00
_cell.angle_gamma   90.00
#
_symmetry.space_group_name_H-M   'P 1'
#
loop_
_entity.id
_entity.type
_entity.pdbx_description
1 polymer ?
#
loop_
_entity_poly.entity_id
_entity_poly.type
_entity_poly.pdbx_seq_one_letter_code
_entity_poly.pdbx_strand_id
1 'polypeptide(L)'
;MKWRLKEVMEDHGALFFHHSPPARSILIPIDRFSTLPVEIKLNILEHISFEEAARASISRTINWSEHPQVILDKPLFDEWGRWIRLDPGAWADKVTRILSNHHEVPIRKFILHIPDMQFKWALYINIWLSCLSKNSINKLSVDNWSIFTFKLSSLLFECSELTRLMLHNCAFYKSFGVFQNLRFLRFENIAFGSVKVGELTLSIPSLVQAELVDCTGRRQDSRILLLPAVVESTLMM
;
A
#
# COMPACT_ATOMS: atom_id res chain seq x y z
N MET A 1 -0.87 4.52 27.74
CA MET A 1 -1.20 4.90 26.35
C MET A 1 -0.23 4.36 25.29
N LYS A 2 1.01 3.95 25.63
CA LYS A 2 2.02 3.45 24.67
C LYS A 2 2.07 1.91 24.45
N TRP A 3 1.29 1.14 25.22
CA TRP A 3 1.46 -0.32 25.32
C TRP A 3 0.35 -1.14 24.64
N ARG A 4 -0.82 -0.56 24.33
CA ARG A 4 -2.02 -1.31 23.92
C ARG A 4 -2.17 -1.56 22.42
N LEU A 5 -1.47 -0.80 21.57
CA LEU A 5 -1.41 -1.09 20.12
C LEU A 5 -0.39 -2.19 19.81
N LYS A 6 0.62 -2.36 20.67
CA LYS A 6 1.55 -3.49 20.63
C LYS A 6 0.80 -4.82 20.83
N GLU A 7 -0.16 -4.87 21.78
CA GLU A 7 -1.04 -6.04 21.98
C GLU A 7 -1.91 -6.37 20.76
N VAL A 8 -2.43 -5.39 20.01
CA VAL A 8 -3.20 -5.65 18.76
C VAL A 8 -2.33 -6.28 17.67
N MET A 9 -1.04 -5.97 17.68
CA MET A 9 -0.09 -6.57 16.73
C MET A 9 0.49 -7.90 17.23
N GLU A 10 0.63 -8.08 18.54
CA GLU A 10 1.15 -9.29 19.20
C GLU A 10 0.11 -10.41 19.35
N ASP A 11 -1.18 -10.09 19.44
CA ASP A 11 -2.18 -11.12 19.70
C ASP A 11 -2.53 -11.85 18.40
N HIS A 12 -2.00 -13.08 18.28
CA HIS A 12 -2.71 -14.31 17.89
C HIS A 12 -1.70 -15.45 18.05
N GLY A 13 -1.53 -15.87 19.30
CA GLY A 13 -0.60 -16.94 19.67
C GLY A 13 -0.79 -17.41 21.10
N ALA A 14 -2.03 -17.72 21.51
CA ALA A 14 -2.29 -18.48 22.74
C ALA A 14 -3.70 -19.09 22.73
N LEU A 15 -3.79 -20.37 22.37
CA LEU A 15 -4.90 -21.23 22.78
C LEU A 15 -4.76 -21.47 24.29
N PHE A 16 -5.72 -21.01 25.09
CA PHE A 16 -5.92 -21.53 26.44
C PHE A 16 -7.37 -21.98 26.59
N PHE A 17 -7.55 -23.30 26.57
CA PHE A 17 -8.69 -23.97 27.18
C PHE A 17 -8.63 -23.73 28.69
N HIS A 18 -9.71 -23.28 29.32
CA HIS A 18 -10.16 -23.78 30.63
C HIS A 18 -11.56 -23.24 30.99
N HIS A 19 -12.47 -24.21 31.19
CA HIS A 19 -13.72 -24.22 31.97
C HIS A 19 -14.84 -23.19 31.67
N SER A 20 -15.95 -23.71 31.12
CA SER A 20 -17.24 -23.02 30.97
C SER A 20 -17.97 -22.84 32.32
N PRO A 21 -18.42 -21.62 32.67
CA PRO A 21 -19.52 -21.41 33.62
C PRO A 21 -20.88 -21.45 32.89
N PRO A 22 -22.01 -21.70 33.60
CA PRO A 22 -23.28 -21.97 32.97
C PRO A 22 -23.85 -20.75 32.25
N ALA A 23 -24.54 -21.02 31.14
CA ALA A 23 -25.07 -20.04 30.20
C ALA A 23 -25.98 -18.99 30.86
N ARG A 24 -25.45 -17.79 31.09
CA ARG A 24 -26.27 -16.57 31.07
C ARG A 24 -26.43 -16.16 29.62
N SER A 25 -27.67 -15.99 29.17
CA SER A 25 -28.00 -15.39 27.88
C SER A 25 -27.46 -13.95 27.84
N ILE A 26 -26.22 -13.79 27.42
CA ILE A 26 -25.64 -12.50 27.06
C ILE A 26 -26.32 -12.13 25.75
N LEU A 27 -27.23 -11.16 25.78
CA LEU A 27 -27.60 -10.43 24.57
C LEU A 27 -26.31 -9.80 24.06
N ILE A 28 -25.69 -10.44 23.06
CA ILE A 28 -24.55 -9.86 22.35
C ILE A 28 -25.09 -8.56 21.77
N PRO A 29 -24.54 -7.39 22.13
CA PRO A 29 -24.95 -6.14 21.51
C PRO A 29 -24.84 -6.33 20.00
N ILE A 30 -25.97 -6.20 19.28
CA ILE A 30 -25.96 -6.28 17.83
C ILE A 30 -25.01 -5.18 17.36
N ASP A 31 -23.90 -5.59 16.77
CA ASP A 31 -22.95 -4.67 16.18
C ASP A 31 -23.60 -4.04 14.95
N ARG A 32 -24.26 -2.90 15.16
CA ARG A 32 -24.98 -2.16 14.12
C ARG A 32 -24.04 -1.71 12.99
N PHE A 33 -22.74 -1.60 13.23
CA PHE A 33 -21.78 -1.27 12.20
C PHE A 33 -21.61 -2.44 11.22
N SER A 34 -21.49 -3.67 11.72
CA SER A 34 -21.39 -4.88 10.89
C SER A 34 -22.60 -5.10 9.96
N THR A 35 -23.78 -4.58 10.35
CA THR A 35 -25.02 -4.71 9.58
C THR A 35 -25.18 -3.71 8.44
N LEU A 36 -24.27 -2.73 8.32
CA LEU A 36 -24.33 -1.71 7.27
C LEU A 36 -23.87 -2.29 5.90
N PRO A 37 -24.45 -1.82 4.78
CA PRO A 37 -23.93 -2.09 3.44
C PRO A 37 -22.45 -1.75 3.31
N VAL A 38 -21.72 -2.53 2.52
CA VAL A 38 -20.25 -2.40 2.39
C VAL A 38 -19.85 -0.98 1.98
N GLU A 39 -20.56 -0.35 1.05
CA GLU A 39 -20.26 1.02 0.59
C GLU A 39 -20.41 2.06 1.71
N ILE A 40 -21.39 1.88 2.60
CA ILE A 40 -21.61 2.76 3.75
C ILE A 40 -20.51 2.55 4.80
N LYS A 41 -20.15 1.29 5.08
CA LYS A 41 -19.03 0.96 5.96
C LYS A 41 -17.74 1.60 5.44
N LEU A 42 -17.45 1.44 4.15
CA LEU A 42 -16.26 2.02 3.52
C LEU A 42 -16.25 3.55 3.65
N ASN A 43 -17.37 4.22 3.38
CA ASN A 43 -17.44 5.68 3.50
C ASN A 43 -17.20 6.15 4.94
N ILE A 44 -17.76 5.46 5.94
CA ILE A 44 -17.51 5.79 7.35
C ILE A 44 -16.04 5.58 7.71
N LEU A 45 -15.47 4.44 7.33
CA LEU A 45 -14.07 4.10 7.63
C LEU A 45 -13.09 5.04 6.92
N GLU A 46 -13.40 5.52 5.71
CA GLU A 46 -12.56 6.51 5.02
C GLU A 46 -12.38 7.83 5.81
N HIS A 47 -13.27 8.13 6.76
CA HIS A 47 -13.19 9.32 7.63
C HIS A 47 -12.53 9.05 8.99
N ILE A 48 -12.25 7.79 9.34
CA ILE A 48 -11.57 7.40 10.57
C ILE A 48 -10.09 7.16 10.22
N SER A 49 -9.16 7.61 11.07
CA SER A 49 -7.75 7.30 10.82
C SER A 49 -7.49 5.80 10.95
N PHE A 50 -6.54 5.28 10.17
CA PHE A 50 -6.15 3.86 10.26
C PHE A 50 -5.78 3.45 11.70
N GLU A 51 -5.15 4.37 12.45
CA GLU A 51 -4.80 4.16 13.86
C GLU A 51 -6.03 4.09 14.78
N GLU A 52 -7.03 4.97 14.59
CA GLU A 52 -8.30 4.92 15.33
C GLU A 52 -9.09 3.66 15.02
N ALA A 53 -9.13 3.23 13.76
CA ALA A 53 -9.76 1.98 13.37
C ALA A 53 -9.06 0.77 14.03
N ALA A 54 -7.72 0.75 14.01
CA ALA A 54 -6.92 -0.27 14.69
C ALA A 54 -7.18 -0.29 16.21
N ARG A 55 -7.31 0.88 16.86
CA ARG A 55 -7.68 0.97 18.29
C ARG A 55 -9.10 0.49 18.56
N ALA A 56 -10.06 0.86 17.72
CA ALA A 56 -11.47 0.49 17.86
C ALA A 56 -11.71 -1.02 17.67
N SER A 57 -10.79 -1.71 16.98
CA SER A 57 -10.84 -3.18 16.84
C SER A 57 -10.72 -3.95 18.15
N ILE A 58 -10.01 -3.39 19.13
CA ILE A 58 -9.89 -3.95 20.48
C ILE A 58 -11.26 -3.99 21.15
N SER A 59 -12.09 -2.99 20.88
CA SER A 59 -13.46 -2.89 21.39
C SER A 59 -14.45 -3.79 20.61
N ARG A 60 -13.96 -4.56 19.62
CA ARG A 60 -14.77 -5.39 18.70
C ARG A 60 -15.89 -4.63 17.99
N THR A 61 -15.78 -3.31 17.93
CA THR A 61 -16.81 -2.42 17.36
C THR A 61 -16.54 -2.13 15.88
N ILE A 62 -15.29 -2.27 15.45
CA ILE A 62 -14.86 -2.07 14.06
C ILE A 62 -13.88 -3.17 13.70
N ASN A 63 -14.13 -3.87 12.60
CA ASN A 63 -13.13 -4.76 12.02
C ASN A 63 -12.14 -3.93 11.18
N TRP A 64 -11.02 -3.54 11.77
CA TRP A 64 -9.97 -2.76 11.11
C TRP A 64 -9.38 -3.45 9.87
N SER A 65 -9.50 -4.78 9.74
CA SER A 65 -9.07 -5.49 8.53
C SER A 65 -10.03 -5.29 7.34
N GLU A 66 -11.14 -4.57 7.54
CA GLU A 66 -12.04 -4.09 6.48
C GLU A 66 -11.79 -2.61 6.14
N HIS A 67 -10.72 -2.01 6.66
CA HIS A 67 -10.45 -0.60 6.42
C HIS A 67 -10.00 -0.38 4.97
N PRO A 68 -10.68 0.47 4.17
CA PRO A 68 -10.35 0.66 2.75
C PRO A 68 -9.00 1.33 2.52
N GLN A 69 -8.35 1.80 3.58
CA GLN A 69 -7.06 2.47 3.52
C GLN A 69 -6.07 1.76 4.42
N VAL A 70 -4.93 1.39 3.86
CA VAL A 70 -3.78 0.89 4.61
C VAL A 70 -2.69 1.95 4.51
N ILE A 71 -2.44 2.65 5.61
CA ILE A 71 -1.51 3.77 5.69
C ILE A 71 -0.34 3.35 6.59
N LEU A 72 0.79 3.06 5.95
CA LEU A 72 2.04 2.66 6.59
C LEU A 72 3.10 3.72 6.26
N ASP A 73 2.82 4.97 6.61
CA ASP A 73 3.63 6.13 6.23
C ASP A 73 4.79 6.41 7.19
N LYS A 74 5.58 7.45 6.89
CA LYS A 74 6.74 7.83 7.68
C LYS A 74 6.38 8.14 9.15
N PRO A 75 5.32 8.92 9.46
CA PRO A 75 4.88 9.12 10.86
C PRO A 75 4.63 7.83 11.62
N LEU A 76 3.91 6.85 11.04
CA LEU A 76 3.70 5.55 11.67
C LEU A 76 5.04 4.84 11.91
N PHE A 77 5.93 4.87 10.91
CA PHE A 77 7.26 4.30 11.05
C PHE A 77 8.08 5.02 12.13
N ASP A 78 8.05 6.35 12.24
CA ASP A 78 8.80 7.08 13.25
C ASP A 78 8.32 6.76 14.67
N GLU A 79 7.02 6.52 14.83
CA GLU A 79 6.44 6.07 16.10
C GLU A 79 6.81 4.61 16.44
N TRP A 80 6.78 3.71 15.46
CA TRP A 80 6.94 2.25 15.66
C TRP A 80 8.31 1.71 15.26
N GLY A 81 9.19 2.58 14.77
CA GLY A 81 10.37 2.21 14.00
C GLY A 81 11.39 1.41 14.79
N ARG A 82 11.40 1.54 16.13
CA ARG A 82 12.23 0.66 16.98
C ARG A 82 11.82 -0.79 16.84
N TRP A 83 10.51 -1.09 16.84
CA TRP A 83 10.03 -2.46 16.71
C TRP A 83 10.23 -2.99 15.29
N ILE A 84 9.94 -2.17 14.27
CA ILE A 84 10.15 -2.56 12.87
C ILE A 84 11.63 -2.83 12.58
N ARG A 85 12.54 -2.06 13.19
CA ARG A 85 13.99 -2.27 13.05
C ARG A 85 14.50 -3.53 13.76
N LEU A 86 13.83 -3.96 14.83
CA LEU A 86 14.20 -5.19 15.56
C LEU A 86 13.80 -6.45 14.78
N ASP A 87 12.61 -6.44 14.18
CA ASP A 87 12.12 -7.57 13.37
C ASP A 87 11.35 -7.09 12.11
N PRO A 88 12.08 -6.69 11.06
CA PRO A 88 11.45 -6.25 9.81
C PRO A 88 10.73 -7.39 9.08
N GLY A 89 11.10 -8.65 9.36
CA GLY A 89 10.44 -9.84 8.84
C GLY A 89 9.03 -9.98 9.39
N ALA A 90 8.89 -9.99 10.72
CA ALA A 90 7.58 -10.07 11.36
C ALA A 90 6.66 -8.90 10.98
N TRP A 91 7.21 -7.70 10.84
CA TRP A 91 6.45 -6.56 10.31
C TRP A 91 5.96 -6.82 8.89
N ALA A 92 6.84 -7.24 7.99
CA ALA A 92 6.48 -7.46 6.60
C ALA A 92 5.49 -8.62 6.43
N ASP A 93 5.60 -9.67 7.23
CA ASP A 93 4.65 -10.78 7.29
C ASP A 93 3.29 -10.29 7.82
N LYS A 94 3.27 -9.39 8.81
CA LYS A 94 2.03 -8.77 9.33
C LYS A 94 1.34 -7.96 8.25
N VAL A 95 2.06 -7.10 7.53
CA VAL A 95 1.51 -6.33 6.40
C VAL A 95 0.96 -7.26 5.32
N THR A 96 1.69 -8.33 5.00
CA THR A 96 1.22 -9.35 4.04
C THR A 96 -0.10 -9.97 4.50
N ARG A 97 -0.22 -10.33 5.78
CA ARG A 97 -1.46 -10.87 6.34
C ARG A 97 -2.61 -9.88 6.28
N ILE A 98 -2.35 -8.59 6.55
CA ILE A 98 -3.34 -7.52 6.43
C ILE A 98 -3.86 -7.47 4.99
N LEU A 99 -2.97 -7.37 4.00
CA LEU A 99 -3.37 -7.27 2.60
C LEU A 99 -4.10 -8.52 2.09
N SER A 100 -3.69 -9.70 2.53
CA SER A 100 -4.36 -10.96 2.18
C SER A 100 -5.74 -11.10 2.83
N ASN A 101 -6.02 -10.43 3.95
CA ASN A 101 -7.34 -10.51 4.58
C ASN A 101 -8.40 -9.61 3.91
N HIS A 102 -8.00 -8.71 3.01
CA HIS A 102 -8.91 -7.77 2.32
C HIS A 102 -9.63 -8.39 1.11
N HIS A 103 -9.86 -9.71 1.08
CA HIS A 103 -10.53 -10.37 -0.06
C HIS A 103 -11.99 -9.92 -0.26
N GLU A 104 -12.69 -9.56 0.81
CA GLU A 104 -14.11 -9.17 0.76
C GLU A 104 -14.32 -7.66 0.73
N VAL A 105 -13.29 -6.89 1.09
CA VAL A 105 -13.37 -5.43 1.20
C VAL A 105 -12.18 -4.79 0.48
N PRO A 106 -12.42 -4.05 -0.62
CA PRO A 106 -11.35 -3.57 -1.47
C PRO A 106 -10.51 -2.49 -0.78
N ILE A 107 -9.19 -2.64 -0.86
CA ILE A 107 -8.25 -1.58 -0.48
C ILE A 107 -8.24 -0.52 -1.56
N ARG A 108 -8.72 0.68 -1.24
CA ARG A 108 -8.78 1.85 -2.14
C ARG A 108 -7.52 2.70 -2.09
N LYS A 109 -6.83 2.73 -0.94
CA LYS A 109 -5.63 3.54 -0.73
C LYS A 109 -4.57 2.74 0.01
N PHE A 110 -3.38 2.66 -0.58
CA PHE A 110 -2.21 2.07 0.04
C PHE A 110 -1.07 3.10 0.04
N ILE A 111 -0.58 3.43 1.23
CA ILE A 111 0.62 4.26 1.40
C ILE A 111 1.64 3.43 2.15
N LEU A 112 2.86 3.40 1.63
CA LEU A 112 3.97 2.68 2.21
C LEU A 112 5.21 3.56 2.24
N HIS A 113 5.77 3.74 3.42
CA HIS A 113 7.11 4.26 3.65
C HIS A 113 8.06 3.10 3.92
N ILE A 114 9.20 3.10 3.22
CA ILE A 114 10.27 2.14 3.42
C ILE A 114 11.46 2.89 3.98
N PRO A 115 11.89 2.55 5.21
CA PRO A 115 12.98 3.27 5.86
C PRO A 115 14.32 2.96 5.21
N ASP A 116 15.30 3.80 5.51
CA ASP A 116 16.69 3.47 5.24
C ASP A 116 17.16 2.33 6.16
N MET A 117 17.04 1.10 5.65
CA MET A 117 17.38 -0.13 6.34
C MET A 117 17.73 -1.24 5.35
N GLN A 118 18.76 -2.02 5.68
CA GLN A 118 19.11 -3.24 4.95
C GLN A 118 18.12 -4.35 5.26
N PHE A 119 17.15 -4.55 4.37
CA PHE A 119 16.19 -5.65 4.42
C PHE A 119 15.70 -5.98 3.01
N LYS A 120 15.18 -7.20 2.82
CA LYS A 120 14.69 -7.71 1.54
C LYS A 120 13.32 -7.12 1.14
N TRP A 121 13.14 -5.80 1.24
CA TRP A 121 11.88 -5.09 0.96
C TRP A 121 11.30 -5.41 -0.42
N ALA A 122 12.16 -5.51 -1.44
CA ALA A 122 11.73 -5.82 -2.81
C ALA A 122 10.90 -7.11 -2.93
N LEU A 123 11.19 -8.14 -2.13
CA LEU A 123 10.41 -9.38 -2.13
C LEU A 123 8.99 -9.12 -1.63
N TYR A 124 8.88 -8.47 -0.48
CA TYR A 124 7.60 -8.19 0.17
C TYR A 124 6.74 -7.20 -0.59
N ILE A 125 7.31 -6.12 -1.13
CA ILE A 125 6.58 -5.16 -1.97
C ILE A 125 5.95 -5.86 -3.17
N ASN A 126 6.68 -6.79 -3.82
CA ASN A 126 6.14 -7.50 -4.97
C ASN A 126 5.04 -8.49 -4.58
N ILE A 127 5.10 -9.08 -3.37
CA ILE A 127 3.99 -9.85 -2.80
C ILE A 127 2.79 -8.92 -2.57
N TRP A 128 3.00 -7.74 -1.97
CA TRP A 128 1.95 -6.77 -1.68
C TRP A 128 1.29 -6.24 -2.96
N LEU A 129 2.08 -5.93 -4.00
CA LEU A 129 1.56 -5.57 -5.31
C LEU A 129 0.70 -6.67 -5.93
N SER A 130 1.03 -7.95 -5.70
CA SER A 130 0.20 -9.09 -6.14
C SER A 130 -1.14 -9.14 -5.41
N CYS A 131 -1.18 -8.79 -4.12
CA CYS A 131 -2.44 -8.66 -3.40
C CYS A 131 -3.23 -7.44 -3.89
N LEU A 132 -2.57 -6.31 -4.08
CA LEU A 132 -3.18 -5.05 -4.49
C LEU A 132 -3.69 -5.08 -5.93
N SER A 133 -3.03 -5.80 -6.85
CA SER A 133 -3.50 -5.91 -8.25
C SER A 133 -4.83 -6.65 -8.37
N LYS A 134 -5.14 -7.52 -7.41
CA LYS A 134 -6.44 -8.23 -7.31
C LYS A 134 -7.50 -7.40 -6.59
N ASN A 135 -7.13 -6.24 -6.05
CA ASN A 135 -8.01 -5.32 -5.35
C ASN A 135 -8.31 -4.10 -6.23
N SER A 136 -9.46 -3.45 -5.99
CA SER A 136 -9.85 -2.21 -6.69
C SER A 136 -9.13 -0.98 -6.11
N ILE A 137 -7.80 -0.98 -6.12
CA ILE A 137 -6.98 0.10 -5.57
C ILE A 137 -7.02 1.36 -6.45
N ASN A 138 -7.30 2.51 -5.85
CA ASN A 138 -7.36 3.80 -6.53
C ASN A 138 -6.11 4.66 -6.33
N LYS A 139 -5.46 4.55 -5.17
CA LYS A 139 -4.33 5.40 -4.78
C LYS A 139 -3.20 4.54 -4.22
N LEU A 140 -2.05 4.57 -4.88
CA LEU A 140 -0.86 3.86 -4.46
C LEU A 140 0.30 4.84 -4.27
N SER A 141 0.94 4.80 -3.09
CA SER A 141 2.15 5.54 -2.79
C SER A 141 3.21 4.62 -2.19
N VAL A 142 4.40 4.61 -2.78
CA VAL A 142 5.57 3.93 -2.22
C VAL A 142 6.71 4.94 -2.11
N ASP A 143 7.12 5.20 -0.88
CA ASP A 143 8.18 6.14 -0.55
C ASP A 143 9.43 5.39 -0.06
N ASN A 144 10.43 5.24 -0.92
CA ASN A 144 11.64 4.47 -0.64
C ASN A 144 12.82 5.29 -0.16
N TRP A 145 13.14 5.21 1.12
CA TRP A 145 14.37 5.79 1.67
C TRP A 145 15.49 4.78 1.86
N SER A 146 15.31 3.52 1.45
CA SER A 146 16.39 2.53 1.42
C SER A 146 17.50 2.95 0.45
N ILE A 147 18.75 2.71 0.85
CA ILE A 147 19.91 2.79 -0.06
C ILE A 147 19.76 1.96 -1.34
N PHE A 148 18.86 0.96 -1.37
CA PHE A 148 18.63 0.13 -2.54
C PHE A 148 17.37 0.57 -3.31
N THR A 149 17.55 0.88 -4.59
CA THR A 149 16.43 1.04 -5.52
C THR A 149 15.78 -0.31 -5.79
N PHE A 150 14.49 -0.44 -5.53
CA PHE A 150 13.78 -1.71 -5.73
C PHE A 150 13.14 -1.85 -7.09
N LYS A 151 13.17 -3.08 -7.59
CA LYS A 151 12.52 -3.45 -8.83
C LYS A 151 11.04 -3.74 -8.58
N LEU A 152 10.18 -2.95 -9.22
CA LEU A 152 8.74 -3.17 -9.18
C LEU A 152 8.34 -4.26 -10.17
N SER A 153 7.49 -5.16 -9.70
CA SER A 153 6.84 -6.16 -10.53
C SER A 153 5.92 -5.50 -11.56
N SER A 154 5.75 -6.15 -12.72
CA SER A 154 4.76 -5.70 -13.69
C SER A 154 3.32 -5.82 -13.23
N LEU A 155 3.08 -6.51 -12.11
CA LEU A 155 1.77 -6.58 -11.45
C LEU A 155 1.22 -5.19 -11.07
N LEU A 156 2.09 -4.18 -10.95
CA LEU A 156 1.63 -2.79 -10.78
C LEU A 156 0.71 -2.33 -11.92
N PHE A 157 0.96 -2.76 -13.16
CA PHE A 157 0.14 -2.40 -14.32
C PHE A 157 -1.22 -3.12 -14.34
N GLU A 158 -1.42 -4.12 -13.49
CA GLU A 158 -2.69 -4.85 -13.36
C GLU A 158 -3.68 -4.14 -12.41
N CYS A 159 -3.25 -3.10 -11.70
CA CYS A 159 -4.12 -2.27 -10.86
C CYS A 159 -5.03 -1.36 -11.74
N SER A 160 -6.11 -1.92 -12.31
CA SER A 160 -6.95 -1.25 -13.31
C SER A 160 -7.61 0.04 -12.82
N GLU A 161 -7.96 0.11 -11.54
CA GLU A 161 -8.70 1.22 -10.93
C GLU A 161 -7.78 2.35 -10.43
N LEU A 162 -6.48 2.26 -10.69
CA LEU A 162 -5.48 3.18 -10.17
C LEU A 162 -5.63 4.57 -10.82
N THR A 163 -5.95 5.57 -10.00
CA THR A 163 -6.12 6.97 -10.40
C THR A 163 -4.98 7.87 -9.96
N ARG A 164 -4.23 7.47 -8.91
CA ARG A 164 -3.06 8.19 -8.42
C ARG A 164 -1.92 7.23 -8.10
N LEU A 165 -0.74 7.52 -8.63
CA LEU A 165 0.49 6.76 -8.40
C LEU A 165 1.61 7.71 -7.99
N MET A 166 2.21 7.43 -6.83
CA MET A 166 3.38 8.16 -6.33
C MET A 166 4.47 7.14 -6.01
N LEU A 167 5.63 7.28 -6.63
CA LEU A 167 6.76 6.39 -6.40
C LEU A 167 8.02 7.21 -6.18
N HIS A 168 8.77 6.86 -5.15
CA HIS A 168 10.10 7.38 -4.88
C HIS A 168 11.12 6.23 -4.88
N ASN A 169 12.27 6.41 -5.53
CA ASN A 169 13.43 5.51 -5.54
C ASN A 169 13.07 4.04 -5.88
N CYS A 170 12.33 3.86 -6.97
CA CYS A 170 11.93 2.56 -7.54
C CYS A 170 12.54 2.35 -8.94
N ALA A 171 12.47 1.12 -9.46
CA ALA A 171 12.94 0.77 -10.79
C ALA A 171 11.92 -0.05 -11.60
N PHE A 172 11.74 0.30 -12.87
CA PHE A 172 10.93 -0.45 -13.83
C PHE A 172 11.82 -1.28 -14.77
N TYR A 173 11.49 -2.57 -14.93
CA TYR A 173 12.20 -3.46 -15.86
C TYR A 173 11.51 -3.61 -17.22
N LYS A 174 10.17 -3.62 -17.24
CA LYS A 174 9.43 -3.65 -18.51
C LYS A 174 9.57 -2.31 -19.21
N SER A 175 9.79 -2.36 -20.52
CA SER A 175 9.79 -1.19 -21.41
C SER A 175 8.41 -0.66 -21.72
N PHE A 176 7.34 -1.39 -21.39
CA PHE A 176 5.97 -0.98 -21.69
C PHE A 176 5.01 -1.30 -20.54
N GLY A 177 4.09 -0.39 -20.28
CA GLY A 177 2.99 -0.53 -19.33
C GLY A 177 1.83 0.39 -19.68
N VAL A 178 0.63 0.02 -19.23
CA VAL A 178 -0.59 0.80 -19.48
C VAL A 178 -1.29 1.06 -18.15
N PHE A 179 -1.68 2.31 -17.93
CA PHE A 179 -2.56 2.70 -16.83
C PHE A 179 -3.78 3.43 -17.38
N GLN A 180 -4.91 2.72 -17.49
CA GLN A 180 -6.11 3.23 -18.15
C GLN A 180 -6.73 4.44 -17.42
N ASN A 181 -6.81 4.36 -16.09
CA ASN A 181 -7.55 5.31 -15.26
C ASN A 181 -6.64 6.30 -14.51
N LEU A 182 -5.32 6.28 -14.76
CA LEU A 182 -4.37 7.05 -13.97
C LEU A 182 -4.41 8.52 -14.36
N ARG A 183 -4.74 9.37 -13.39
CA ARG A 183 -4.91 10.82 -13.55
C ARG A 183 -3.75 11.62 -12.96
N PHE A 184 -3.14 11.12 -11.90
CA PHE A 184 -2.02 11.76 -11.24
C PHE A 184 -0.83 10.82 -11.14
N LEU A 185 0.32 11.28 -11.61
CA LEU A 185 1.58 10.56 -11.57
C LEU A 185 2.64 11.42 -10.89
N ARG A 186 3.31 10.89 -9.86
CA ARG A 186 4.56 11.45 -9.36
C ARG A 186 5.63 10.38 -9.31
N PHE A 187 6.71 10.60 -10.03
CA PHE A 187 7.91 9.78 -10.00
C PHE A 187 9.09 10.61 -9.51
N GLU A 188 9.77 10.10 -8.50
CA GLU A 188 10.94 10.73 -7.91
C GLU A 188 12.07 9.70 -7.82
N ASN A 189 13.25 10.03 -8.33
CA ASN A 189 14.41 9.14 -8.34
C ASN A 189 14.11 7.76 -8.96
N ILE A 190 13.36 7.72 -10.07
CA ILE A 190 12.99 6.46 -10.72
C ILE A 190 14.04 6.02 -11.73
N ALA A 191 14.43 4.74 -11.65
CA ALA A 191 15.34 4.12 -12.61
C ALA A 191 14.59 3.31 -13.68
N PHE A 192 14.83 3.64 -14.95
CA PHE A 192 14.21 2.95 -16.10
C PHE A 192 15.21 2.05 -16.86
N GLY A 193 14.78 0.86 -17.29
CA GLY A 193 15.46 0.14 -18.38
C GLY A 193 15.58 -1.38 -18.24
N SER A 194 15.27 -2.06 -19.36
CA SER A 194 15.62 -3.46 -19.66
C SER A 194 16.97 -3.55 -20.40
N VAL A 195 17.53 -4.76 -20.51
CA VAL A 195 18.82 -5.04 -21.20
C VAL A 195 18.76 -4.72 -22.70
N LYS A 196 17.57 -4.64 -23.30
CA LYS A 196 17.34 -4.22 -24.68
C LYS A 196 16.90 -2.75 -24.70
N VAL A 197 17.57 -1.94 -25.53
CA VAL A 197 17.38 -0.50 -25.78
C VAL A 197 16.23 0.16 -24.98
N GLY A 198 16.59 0.67 -23.79
CA GLY A 198 16.49 2.08 -23.39
C GLY A 198 15.16 2.84 -23.37
N GLU A 199 14.04 2.28 -23.83
CA GLU A 199 12.79 3.03 -23.92
C GLU A 199 11.76 2.49 -22.92
N LEU A 200 11.27 3.37 -22.04
CA LEU A 200 10.08 3.11 -21.24
C LEU A 200 8.93 3.89 -21.85
N THR A 201 7.94 3.15 -22.33
CA THR A 201 6.69 3.69 -22.86
C THR A 201 5.56 3.37 -21.89
N LEU A 202 5.03 4.40 -21.25
CA LEU A 202 3.83 4.30 -20.43
C LEU A 202 2.66 4.91 -21.20
N SER A 203 1.66 4.09 -21.50
CA SER A 203 0.39 4.57 -22.02
C SER A 203 -0.50 4.97 -20.85
N ILE A 204 -0.82 6.26 -20.76
CA ILE A 204 -1.59 6.84 -19.66
C ILE A 204 -2.65 7.79 -20.23
N PRO A 205 -3.69 7.26 -20.91
CA PRO A 205 -4.63 8.07 -21.69
C PRO A 205 -5.42 9.07 -20.84
N SER A 206 -5.63 8.79 -19.54
CA SER A 206 -6.41 9.61 -18.62
C SER A 206 -5.57 10.57 -17.77
N LEU A 207 -4.28 10.74 -18.09
CA LEU A 207 -3.35 11.56 -17.31
C LEU A 207 -3.80 13.01 -17.29
N VAL A 208 -3.86 13.62 -16.11
CA VAL A 208 -4.16 15.04 -15.90
C VAL A 208 -2.92 15.78 -15.43
N GLN A 209 -2.11 15.15 -14.57
CA GLN A 209 -0.92 15.75 -13.99
C GLN A 209 0.19 14.71 -13.85
N ALA A 210 1.39 15.08 -14.29
CA ALA A 210 2.62 14.32 -14.08
C ALA A 210 3.71 15.19 -13.47
N GLU A 211 4.43 14.64 -12.51
CA GLU A 211 5.62 15.20 -11.89
C GLU A 211 6.74 14.16 -11.97
N LEU A 212 7.85 14.50 -12.63
CA LEU A 212 9.03 13.65 -12.77
C LEU A 212 10.22 14.40 -12.18
N VAL A 213 10.87 13.83 -11.16
CA VAL A 213 12.02 14.42 -10.46
C VAL A 213 13.14 13.38 -10.41
N ASP A 214 14.37 13.76 -10.76
CA ASP A 214 15.57 12.90 -10.72
C ASP A 214 15.41 11.53 -11.39
N CYS A 215 14.61 11.47 -12.45
CA CYS A 215 14.29 10.26 -13.17
C CYS A 215 15.41 9.93 -14.18
N THR A 216 16.05 8.76 -14.03
CA THR A 216 17.19 8.36 -14.86
C THR A 216 16.92 7.05 -15.58
N GLY A 217 17.37 6.92 -16.83
CA GLY A 217 17.43 5.61 -17.46
C GLY A 217 18.83 5.02 -17.35
N ARG A 218 18.93 3.69 -17.36
CA ARG A 218 20.19 2.94 -17.16
C ARG A 218 21.26 3.17 -18.24
N ARG A 219 20.95 3.91 -19.31
CA ARG A 219 21.90 4.36 -20.34
C ARG A 219 21.71 5.85 -20.61
N GLN A 220 22.79 6.51 -21.03
CA GLN A 220 22.85 7.93 -21.35
C GLN A 220 21.83 8.37 -22.43
N ASP A 221 21.30 7.43 -23.22
CA ASP A 221 20.31 7.67 -24.29
C ASP A 221 18.87 7.22 -23.93
N SER A 222 18.60 6.91 -22.66
CA SER A 222 17.27 6.40 -22.28
C SER A 222 16.23 7.52 -22.31
N ARG A 223 15.08 7.25 -22.94
CA ARG A 223 13.96 8.21 -23.04
C ARG A 223 12.76 7.65 -22.28
N ILE A 224 12.10 8.54 -21.52
CA ILE A 224 10.79 8.27 -20.92
C ILE A 224 9.75 8.84 -21.86
N LEU A 225 8.97 7.97 -22.48
CA LEU A 225 7.81 8.38 -23.26
C LEU A 225 6.55 8.18 -22.42
N LEU A 226 6.01 9.28 -21.92
CA LEU A 226 4.62 9.33 -21.51
C LEU A 226 3.82 9.60 -22.77
N LEU A 227 2.89 8.70 -23.12
CA LEU A 227 1.95 8.92 -24.22
C LEU A 227 0.62 9.38 -23.60
N PRO A 228 0.43 10.69 -23.35
CA PRO A 228 -0.88 11.20 -22.98
C PRO A 228 -1.80 11.18 -24.20
N ALA A 229 -3.11 11.13 -23.95
CA ALA A 229 -4.07 11.49 -24.99
C ALA A 229 -3.97 13.00 -25.31
N VAL A 230 -3.73 13.87 -24.30
CA VAL A 230 -3.46 15.32 -24.40
C VAL A 230 -2.96 15.84 -23.04
N VAL A 231 -1.66 16.15 -22.81
CA VAL A 231 -1.22 17.09 -21.74
C VAL A 231 0.18 17.66 -22.03
N GLU A 232 0.34 18.99 -21.93
CA GLU A 232 1.62 19.69 -21.83
C GLU A 232 2.42 19.22 -20.60
N SER A 233 3.61 18.64 -20.82
CA SER A 233 4.49 18.22 -19.73
C SER A 233 5.54 19.30 -19.48
N THR A 234 5.53 19.95 -18.32
CA THR A 234 6.67 20.75 -17.86
C THR A 234 7.75 19.79 -17.36
N LEU A 235 8.74 19.50 -18.20
CA LEU A 235 9.99 18.91 -17.72
C LEU A 235 10.75 20.00 -16.97
N MET A 236 10.93 19.84 -15.65
CA MET A 236 12.06 20.46 -14.96
C MET A 236 13.22 19.46 -15.06
N MET A 237 14.23 19.82 -15.85
CA MET A 237 15.53 19.14 -15.92
C MET A 237 16.47 19.68 -14.84
#